data_AF-A0A7G2K002-F1
#
_entry.id   AF-A0A7G2K002-F1
#
_cell.length_a   1.000
_cell.length_b   1.000
_cell.length_c   1.000
_cell.angle_alpha   90.00
_cell.angle_beta   90.00
_cell.angle_gamma   90.00
#
_symmetry.space_group_name_H-M   'P 1'
#
loop_
_entity.id
_entity.type
_entity.pdbx_description
1 polymer ?
#
loop_
_entity_poly.entity_id
_entity_poly.type
_entity_poly.pdbx_seq_one_letter_code
_entity_poly.pdbx_strand_id
1 'polypeptide(L)'
;MGLSPSIYKDVGDLSSLSTDVIIIGGGATGAGIARDCALRGIDCILLERRDIATGATGRNHGLLHSGARYAVNDQESAEECIKENRILRKI
;
A
#
# COMPACT_ATOMS: atom_id res chain seq x y z
N MET A 1 -10.82 2.65 21.53
CA MET A 1 -11.11 1.62 20.53
C MET A 1 -9.78 1.27 19.86
N GLY A 2 -8.97 0.49 20.58
CA GLY A 2 -7.58 0.22 20.21
C GLY A 2 -7.51 -0.88 19.16
N LEU A 3 -6.79 -0.63 18.08
CA LEU A 3 -6.44 -1.64 17.09
C LEU A 3 -5.69 -2.78 17.81
N SER A 4 -6.11 -4.02 17.54
CA SER A 4 -5.50 -5.23 18.08
C SER A 4 -3.97 -5.22 17.87
N PRO A 5 -3.16 -5.53 18.90
CA PRO A 5 -1.70 -5.67 18.80
C PRO A 5 -1.20 -6.73 17.79
N SER A 6 -2.09 -7.50 17.18
CA SER A 6 -1.73 -8.57 16.24
C SER A 6 -1.17 -8.10 14.89
N ILE A 7 -1.32 -6.82 14.52
CA ILE A 7 -0.80 -6.28 13.25
C ILE A 7 0.68 -5.89 13.36
N TYR A 8 1.12 -5.49 14.56
CA TYR A 8 2.51 -5.14 14.83
C TYR A 8 3.11 -6.22 15.72
N LYS A 9 3.74 -7.24 15.13
CA LYS A 9 4.73 -8.01 15.90
C LYS A 9 5.89 -7.07 16.14
N ASP A 10 6.09 -6.67 17.39
CA ASP A 10 7.39 -6.17 17.83
C ASP A 10 8.37 -7.33 17.59
N VAL A 11 9.09 -7.25 16.49
CA VAL A 11 9.91 -8.37 16.03
C VAL A 11 11.11 -8.40 16.96
N GLY A 12 11.08 -9.32 17.92
CA GLY A 12 12.22 -9.68 18.75
C GLY A 12 13.35 -10.25 17.89
N ASP A 13 14.08 -11.24 18.40
CA ASP A 13 15.24 -11.81 17.70
C ASP A 13 14.90 -12.22 16.24
N LEU A 14 15.52 -11.54 15.27
CA LEU A 14 15.31 -11.70 13.82
C LEU A 14 16.06 -12.92 13.25
N SER A 15 16.69 -13.71 14.12
CA SER A 15 17.65 -14.76 13.77
C SER A 15 17.09 -15.87 12.87
N SER A 16 15.76 -15.93 12.64
CA SER A 16 15.18 -16.80 11.60
C SER A 16 13.85 -16.30 10.98
N LEU A 17 13.76 -15.08 10.44
CA LEU A 17 12.64 -14.75 9.54
C LEU A 17 12.89 -15.35 8.14
N SER A 18 12.07 -16.33 7.78
CA SER A 18 11.97 -16.87 6.42
C SER A 18 10.66 -16.41 5.81
N THR A 19 10.72 -15.83 4.61
CA THR A 19 9.55 -15.48 3.81
C THR A 19 9.92 -15.49 2.33
N ASP A 20 8.93 -15.58 1.45
CA ASP A 20 9.16 -15.54 -0.01
C ASP A 20 9.39 -14.10 -0.50
N VAL A 21 8.71 -13.12 0.12
CA VAL A 21 8.76 -11.71 -0.29
C VAL A 21 8.95 -10.78 0.91
N ILE A 22 9.96 -9.93 0.86
CA ILE A 22 10.13 -8.81 1.80
C ILE A 22 9.73 -7.50 1.12
N ILE A 23 8.82 -6.76 1.74
CA ILE A 23 8.31 -5.48 1.27
C ILE A 23 8.85 -4.39 2.20
N ILE A 24 9.61 -3.45 1.64
CA ILE A 24 10.21 -2.35 2.41
C ILE A 24 9.43 -1.05 2.13
N GLY A 25 8.74 -0.55 3.16
CA GLY A 25 7.94 0.67 3.15
C GLY A 25 6.43 0.40 3.26
N GLY A 26 5.82 0.86 4.35
CA GLY A 26 4.40 0.77 4.67
C GLY A 26 3.54 1.92 4.12
N GLY A 27 3.89 2.43 2.95
CA GLY A 27 3.01 3.35 2.20
C GLY A 27 1.92 2.62 1.42
N ALA A 28 1.08 3.35 0.69
CA ALA A 28 0.01 2.78 -0.14
C ALA A 28 0.53 1.71 -1.12
N THR A 29 1.70 1.93 -1.72
CA THR A 29 2.33 0.96 -2.63
C THR A 29 2.69 -0.34 -1.92
N GLY A 30 3.42 -0.28 -0.80
CA GLY A 30 3.82 -1.47 -0.06
C GLY A 30 2.63 -2.22 0.54
N ALA A 31 1.64 -1.49 1.06
CA ALA A 31 0.39 -2.07 1.55
C ALA A 31 -0.40 -2.76 0.43
N GLY A 32 -0.46 -2.17 -0.77
CA GLY A 32 -1.07 -2.76 -1.95
C GLY A 32 -0.38 -4.07 -2.37
N ILE A 33 0.95 -4.08 -2.36
CA ILE A 33 1.74 -5.28 -2.66
C ILE A 33 1.49 -6.37 -1.59
N ALA A 34 1.53 -6.02 -0.30
CA ALA A 34 1.26 -6.96 0.78
C ALA A 34 -0.14 -7.58 0.66
N ARG A 35 -1.14 -6.77 0.29
CA ARG A 35 -2.50 -7.25 0.02
C ARG A 35 -2.53 -8.22 -1.17
N ASP A 36 -1.85 -7.91 -2.27
CA ASP A 36 -1.80 -8.80 -3.44
C ASP A 36 -1.11 -10.12 -3.12
N CYS A 37 0.02 -10.09 -2.39
CA CYS A 37 0.70 -11.29 -1.87
C CYS A 37 -0.25 -12.13 -1.01
N ALA A 38 -0.93 -11.52 -0.03
CA ALA A 38 -1.87 -12.20 0.85
C ALA A 38 -3.05 -12.85 0.09
N LEU A 39 -3.61 -12.14 -0.91
CA LEU A 39 -4.69 -12.68 -1.75
C LEU A 39 -4.25 -13.86 -2.63
N ARG A 40 -2.95 -13.94 -2.95
CA ARG A 40 -2.36 -15.03 -3.74
C ARG A 40 -1.78 -16.16 -2.88
N GLY A 41 -1.82 -16.05 -1.55
CA GLY A 41 -1.22 -17.01 -0.64
C GLY A 41 0.31 -17.02 -0.65
N ILE A 42 0.94 -15.92 -1.07
CA ILE A 42 2.40 -15.75 -1.04
C ILE A 42 2.79 -15.27 0.36
N ASP A 43 3.71 -15.97 1.02
CA ASP A 43 4.21 -15.54 2.31
C ASP A 43 5.05 -14.27 2.15
N CYS A 44 4.69 -13.22 2.88
CA CYS A 44 5.38 -11.93 2.79
C CYS A 44 5.47 -11.22 4.13
N ILE A 45 6.53 -10.43 4.28
CA ILE A 45 6.77 -9.56 5.43
C ILE A 45 6.86 -8.12 4.94
N LEU A 46 6.07 -7.22 5.53
CA LEU A 46 6.16 -5.78 5.32
C LEU A 46 6.90 -5.12 6.47
N LEU A 47 7.93 -4.34 6.14
CA LEU A 47 8.73 -3.58 7.08
C LEU A 47 8.49 -2.08 6.86
N GLU A 48 8.07 -1.37 7.90
CA GLU A 48 7.99 0.09 7.93
C GLU A 48 8.85 0.63 9.07
N ARG A 49 9.60 1.69 8.80
CA ARG A 49 10.50 2.30 9.77
C ARG A 49 9.75 3.06 10.86
N ARG A 50 8.58 3.60 10.53
CA ARG A 50 7.70 4.35 11.45
C ARG A 50 6.35 3.64 11.59
N ASP A 51 5.27 4.41 11.69
CA ASP A 51 3.93 3.89 11.57
C ASP A 51 3.49 3.84 10.08
N ILE A 52 2.50 3.01 9.79
CA ILE A 52 1.94 2.84 8.45
C ILE A 52 1.49 4.20 7.90
N ALA A 53 1.69 4.39 6.59
CA ALA A 53 1.35 5.60 5.87
C ALA A 53 2.02 6.91 6.34
N THR A 54 3.04 6.89 7.21
CA THR A 54 3.70 8.14 7.69
C THR A 54 4.42 8.94 6.57
N GLY A 55 4.71 8.31 5.42
CA GLY A 55 5.38 8.93 4.27
C GLY A 55 4.47 9.80 3.38
N ALA A 56 4.72 9.78 2.07
CA ALA A 56 3.91 10.51 1.09
C ALA A 56 2.42 10.13 1.14
N THR A 57 2.13 8.86 1.45
CA THR A 57 0.76 8.36 1.62
C THR A 57 -0.02 9.08 2.71
N GLY A 58 0.58 9.47 3.83
CA GLY A 58 -0.12 10.21 4.90
C GLY A 58 -0.15 11.72 4.67
N ARG A 59 0.63 12.21 3.70
CA ARG A 59 0.79 13.64 3.38
C ARG A 59 0.20 13.98 2.01
N ASN A 60 -0.99 13.43 1.73
CA ASN A 60 -1.73 13.70 0.50
C ASN A 60 -3.10 14.34 0.84
N HIS A 61 -3.86 14.73 -0.18
CA HIS A 61 -5.16 15.41 -0.01
C HIS A 61 -6.31 14.47 0.41
N GLY A 62 -6.07 13.16 0.53
CA GLY A 62 -7.05 12.17 0.95
C GLY A 62 -8.13 11.87 -0.08
N LEU A 63 -7.83 12.02 -1.39
CA LEU A 63 -8.81 11.89 -2.46
C LEU A 63 -8.32 10.99 -3.61
N LEU A 64 -9.24 10.21 -4.17
CA LEU A 64 -9.03 9.52 -5.43
C LEU A 64 -9.34 10.48 -6.58
N HIS A 65 -8.29 10.98 -7.24
CA HIS A 65 -8.41 11.93 -8.33
C HIS A 65 -9.01 11.30 -9.60
N SER A 66 -9.77 12.07 -10.38
CA SER A 66 -10.43 11.58 -11.61
C SER A 66 -9.49 11.48 -12.81
N GLY A 67 -8.29 12.06 -12.72
CA GLY A 67 -7.34 12.19 -13.83
C GLY A 67 -7.58 13.43 -14.71
N ALA A 68 -8.63 14.22 -14.47
CA ALA A 68 -9.04 15.32 -15.36
C ALA A 68 -7.93 16.35 -15.66
N ARG A 69 -7.09 16.66 -14.67
CA ARG A 69 -5.92 17.55 -14.83
C ARG A 69 -4.93 17.06 -15.90
N TYR A 70 -4.81 15.74 -16.08
CA TYR A 70 -3.84 15.13 -16.99
C TYR A 70 -4.37 15.00 -18.43
N ALA A 71 -5.69 15.09 -18.64
CA ALA A 71 -6.34 14.77 -19.92
C ALA A 71 -5.79 15.48 -21.15
N VAL A 72 -5.18 16.67 -21.01
CA VAL A 72 -4.63 17.44 -22.14
C VAL A 72 -3.15 17.14 -22.39
N ASN A 73 -2.36 16.95 -21.33
CA ASN A 73 -0.89 16.91 -21.42
C ASN A 73 -0.33 15.50 -21.21
N ASP A 74 -1.11 14.59 -20.65
CA ASP A 74 -0.74 13.21 -20.31
C ASP A 74 -2.01 12.35 -20.29
N GLN A 75 -2.48 12.01 -21.49
CA GLN A 75 -3.73 11.29 -21.67
C GLN A 75 -3.66 9.87 -21.10
N GLU A 76 -2.51 9.21 -21.21
CA GLU A 76 -2.28 7.88 -20.64
C GLU A 76 -2.51 7.90 -19.12
N SER A 77 -1.88 8.84 -18.39
CA SER A 77 -2.09 8.98 -16.95
C SER A 77 -3.54 9.31 -16.61
N ALA A 78 -4.23 10.11 -17.44
CA ALA A 78 -5.65 10.43 -17.23
C ALA A 78 -6.54 9.17 -17.33
N GLU A 79 -6.31 8.34 -18.35
CA GLU A 79 -7.05 7.11 -18.61
C GLU A 79 -6.80 6.06 -17.51
N GLU A 80 -5.54 5.84 -17.14
CA GLU A 80 -5.18 4.92 -16.06
C GLU A 80 -5.76 5.39 -14.71
N CYS A 81 -5.70 6.70 -14.41
CA CYS A 81 -6.31 7.26 -13.19
C CYS A 81 -7.81 6.95 -13.10
N ILE A 82 -8.61 7.24 -14.13
CA ILE A 82 -10.06 7.04 -14.05
C ILE A 82 -10.43 5.56 -14.01
N LYS A 83 -9.68 4.71 -14.73
CA LYS A 83 -9.88 3.26 -14.73
C LYS A 83 -9.62 2.67 -13.35
N GLU A 84 -8.49 3.00 -12.73
CA GLU A 84 -8.12 2.50 -11.40
C GLU A 84 -9.04 3.07 -10.31
N ASN A 85 -9.43 4.35 -10.40
CA ASN A 85 -10.39 4.96 -9.46
C ASN A 85 -11.70 4.17 -9.38
N ARG A 86 -12.22 3.69 -10.52
CA ARG A 86 -13.44 2.85 -10.56
C ARG A 86 -13.26 1.47 -9.93
N ILE A 87 -12.04 0.93 -9.95
CA ILE A 87 -11.69 -0.35 -9.32
C ILE A 87 -11.56 -0.15 -7.81
N LEU A 88 -10.74 0.81 -7.37
CA LEU A 88 -10.47 1.09 -5.96
C LEU A 88 -11.73 1.44 -5.16
N ARG A 89 -12.73 2.09 -5.77
CA ARG A 89 -14.03 2.38 -5.15
C ARG A 89 -14.86 1.13 -4.78
N LYS A 90 -14.51 -0.04 -5.30
CA LYS A 90 -15.22 -1.31 -5.06
C LYS A 90 -14.57 -2.17 -3.98
N ILE A 91 -13.39 -1.78 -3.51
CA ILE A 91 -12.64 -2.45 -2.44
C ILE A 91 -13.07 -1.83 -1.11
#